data_AF-R6LID5-F1
#
_entry.id   AF-R6LID5-F1
#
_cell.length_a   1.000
_cell.length_b   1.000
_cell.length_c   1.000
_cell.angle_alpha   90.00
_cell.angle_beta   90.00
_cell.angle_gamma   90.00
#
_symmetry.space_group_name_H-M   'P 1'
#
loop_
_entity.id
_entity.type
_entity.pdbx_description
1 polymer ?
#
loop_
_entity_poly.entity_id
_entity_poly.type
_entity_poly.pdbx_seq_one_letter_code
_entity_poly.pdbx_strand_id
1 'polypeptide(L)'
;MSRKPRKQYDDDDGRTIANMNVDGMPWYRPWKRESPDGMTPQTSSAGGKKRREPVKLTREESRAVTWGVLKAALLVASIYGGVILLFLLFCDFVLFK
;
A
#
# COMPACT_ATOMS: atom_id res chain seq x y z
N MET A 1 9.59 -19.52 0.25
CA MET A 1 10.41 -19.51 -0.99
C MET A 1 10.81 -18.08 -1.32
N SER A 2 12.08 -17.73 -1.19
CA SER A 2 12.60 -16.38 -1.52
C SER A 2 12.66 -16.21 -3.04
N ARG A 3 12.08 -15.14 -3.58
CA ARG A 3 12.15 -14.83 -5.02
C ARG A 3 13.52 -14.23 -5.33
N LYS A 4 14.28 -14.88 -6.21
CA LYS A 4 15.54 -14.33 -6.70
C LYS A 4 15.27 -13.03 -7.47
N PRO A 5 16.10 -11.98 -7.29
CA PRO A 5 15.99 -10.75 -8.07
C PRO A 5 16.19 -11.07 -9.56
N ARG A 6 15.46 -10.36 -10.43
CA ARG A 6 15.66 -10.46 -11.88
C ARG A 6 17.04 -9.91 -12.22
N LYS A 7 17.78 -10.62 -13.08
CA LYS A 7 19.03 -10.10 -13.64
C LYS A 7 18.69 -8.95 -14.57
N GLN A 8 19.28 -7.80 -14.30
CA GLN A 8 19.28 -6.65 -15.20
C GLN A 8 20.59 -6.72 -15.97
N TYR A 9 20.51 -6.56 -17.29
CA TYR A 9 21.67 -6.57 -18.18
C TYR A 9 21.84 -5.15 -18.74
N ASP A 10 23.09 -4.69 -18.84
CA ASP A 10 23.41 -3.31 -19.24
C ASP A 10 23.14 -3.04 -20.74
N ASP A 11 22.97 -4.11 -21.54
CA ASP A 11 22.66 -4.11 -22.97
C ASP A 11 21.17 -4.34 -23.27
N ASP A 12 20.32 -4.50 -22.25
CA ASP A 12 18.88 -4.69 -22.41
C ASP A 12 18.17 -3.34 -22.46
N ASP A 13 17.86 -2.87 -23.69
CA ASP A 13 17.09 -1.65 -23.95
C ASP A 13 15.63 -1.71 -23.44
N GLY A 14 15.22 -2.81 -22.80
CA GLY A 14 13.86 -3.01 -22.27
C GLY A 14 12.79 -3.17 -23.35
N ARG A 15 13.21 -3.20 -24.63
CA ARG A 15 12.34 -3.39 -25.79
C ARG A 15 12.06 -4.87 -25.99
N THR A 16 10.81 -5.20 -26.25
CA THR A 16 10.45 -6.56 -26.65
C THR A 16 10.74 -6.72 -28.14
N ILE A 17 11.79 -7.47 -28.49
CA ILE A 17 12.16 -7.74 -29.89
C ILE A 17 11.13 -8.67 -30.55
N ALA A 18 10.62 -9.66 -29.82
CA ALA A 18 9.60 -10.59 -30.27
C ALA A 18 8.63 -10.91 -29.13
N ASN A 19 7.34 -10.67 -29.35
CA ASN A 19 6.31 -10.98 -28.37
C ASN A 19 6.02 -12.49 -28.39
N MET A 20 6.52 -13.20 -27.38
CA MET A 20 6.30 -14.66 -27.19
C MET A 20 5.13 -14.95 -26.22
N ASN A 21 4.28 -13.98 -25.93
CA ASN A 21 3.14 -14.12 -25.02
C ASN A 21 1.96 -14.81 -25.73
N VAL A 22 2.13 -16.11 -25.99
CA VAL A 22 1.14 -16.94 -26.72
C VAL A 22 0.17 -17.58 -25.73
N ASP A 23 -1.12 -17.56 -26.05
CA ASP A 23 -2.16 -18.17 -25.21
C ASP A 23 -1.93 -19.69 -25.06
N GLY A 24 -2.25 -20.23 -23.87
CA GLY A 24 -2.05 -21.63 -23.52
C GLY A 24 -0.61 -22.05 -23.17
N MET A 25 0.39 -21.18 -23.34
CA MET A 25 1.77 -21.51 -22.97
C MET A 25 2.04 -21.33 -21.46
N PRO A 26 2.93 -22.14 -20.84
CA PRO A 26 3.26 -22.03 -19.40
C PRO A 26 3.77 -20.65 -18.96
N TRP A 27 4.30 -19.87 -19.91
CA TRP A 27 4.82 -18.52 -19.69
C TRP A 27 3.83 -17.41 -20.06
N TYR A 28 2.61 -17.75 -20.47
CA TYR A 28 1.56 -16.78 -20.83
C TYR A 28 1.21 -15.87 -19.65
N ARG A 29 1.23 -14.56 -19.89
CA ARG A 29 0.92 -13.53 -18.89
C ARG A 29 -0.01 -12.48 -19.50
N PRO A 30 -1.34 -12.67 -19.41
CA PRO A 30 -2.31 -11.81 -20.08
C PRO A 30 -2.34 -10.36 -19.56
N TRP A 31 -1.97 -10.17 -18.28
CA TRP A 31 -1.94 -8.85 -17.63
C TRP A 31 -0.64 -8.07 -17.89
N LYS A 32 0.38 -8.69 -18.48
CA LYS A 32 1.66 -8.04 -18.82
C LYS A 32 1.61 -7.57 -20.27
N ARG A 33 0.52 -6.89 -20.64
CA ARG A 33 0.33 -6.33 -21.97
C ARG A 33 1.40 -5.23 -22.13
N GLU A 34 2.34 -5.46 -23.04
CA GLU A 34 3.40 -4.53 -23.39
C GLU A 34 2.78 -3.22 -23.87
N SER A 35 3.09 -2.14 -23.16
CA SER A 35 2.79 -0.80 -23.65
C SER A 35 3.60 -0.58 -24.95
N PRO A 36 3.02 0.05 -26.00
CA PRO A 36 3.72 0.28 -27.28
C PRO A 36 5.01 1.11 -27.10
N ASP A 37 5.04 1.91 -26.05
CA ASP A 37 6.20 2.68 -25.63
C ASP A 37 6.82 1.95 -24.44
N GLY A 38 8.06 1.45 -24.61
CA GLY A 38 8.83 0.57 -23.72
C GLY A 38 9.03 1.06 -22.27
N MET A 39 7.94 1.24 -21.54
CA MET A 39 7.92 1.61 -20.14
C MET A 39 6.90 0.72 -19.44
N THR A 40 7.35 -0.35 -18.78
CA THR A 40 6.88 -0.83 -17.46
C THR A 40 7.41 -2.25 -17.18
N PRO A 41 7.47 -2.73 -15.92
CA PRO A 41 7.01 -2.11 -14.67
C PRO A 41 8.06 -2.10 -13.55
N GLN A 42 8.09 -1.01 -12.78
CA GLN A 42 8.65 -1.09 -11.43
C GLN A 42 7.90 -2.17 -10.65
N THR A 43 8.65 -3.18 -10.25
CA THR A 43 8.47 -3.91 -8.98
C THR A 43 7.83 -2.97 -7.94
N SER A 44 6.73 -3.34 -7.29
CA SER A 44 6.80 -4.14 -6.08
C SER A 44 5.41 -4.51 -5.55
N SER A 45 5.37 -5.68 -4.92
CA SER A 45 4.48 -6.06 -3.82
C SER A 45 3.12 -6.69 -4.15
N ALA A 46 2.97 -7.88 -3.57
CA ALA A 46 1.76 -8.66 -3.49
C ALA A 46 0.63 -7.91 -2.76
N GLY A 47 -0.60 -8.23 -3.14
CA GLY A 47 -1.82 -7.67 -2.55
C GLY A 47 -2.41 -6.59 -3.44
N GLY A 48 -3.57 -6.89 -4.04
CA GLY A 48 -4.29 -5.97 -4.91
C GLY A 48 -4.63 -4.66 -4.20
N LYS A 49 -3.81 -3.63 -4.40
CA LYS A 49 -4.22 -2.24 -4.23
C LYS A 49 -4.21 -1.60 -5.60
N LYS A 50 -5.42 -1.31 -6.09
CA LYS A 50 -5.65 -0.39 -7.21
C LYS A 50 -4.69 0.78 -7.04
N ARG A 51 -3.85 1.01 -8.05
CA ARG A 51 -2.94 2.15 -8.13
C ARG A 51 -3.80 3.42 -8.13
N ARG A 52 -4.16 3.89 -6.94
CA ARG A 52 -4.86 5.16 -6.78
C ARG A 52 -3.86 6.21 -7.21
N GLU A 53 -4.17 6.93 -8.28
CA GLU A 53 -3.40 8.12 -8.65
C GLU A 53 -3.26 9.01 -7.42
N PRO A 54 -2.11 9.67 -7.21
CA PRO A 54 -1.94 10.56 -6.08
C PRO A 54 -2.98 11.69 -6.23
N VAL A 55 -4.03 11.62 -5.42
CA VAL A 55 -5.08 12.65 -5.35
C VAL A 55 -4.37 13.94 -4.97
N LYS A 56 -4.22 14.85 -5.94
CA LYS A 56 -3.68 16.19 -5.72
C LYS A 56 -4.75 16.99 -5.00
N LEU A 57 -4.78 16.90 -3.67
CA LEU A 57 -5.67 17.69 -2.84
C LEU A 57 -5.22 19.16 -2.86
N THR A 58 -6.16 20.07 -3.10
CA THR A 58 -5.91 21.50 -2.92
C THR A 58 -5.69 21.82 -1.44
N ARG A 59 -4.97 22.92 -1.11
CA ARG A 59 -4.65 23.31 0.28
C ARG A 59 -5.87 23.46 1.19
N GLU A 60 -7.04 23.76 0.63
CA GLU A 60 -8.29 23.91 1.37
C GLU A 60 -8.93 22.56 1.69
N GLU A 61 -8.92 21.64 0.73
CA GLU A 61 -9.41 20.27 0.90
C GLU A 61 -8.55 19.47 1.88
N SER A 62 -7.22 19.69 1.85
CA SER A 62 -6.31 19.02 2.78
C SER A 62 -6.55 19.40 4.23
N ARG A 63 -6.94 20.65 4.51
CA ARG A 63 -7.31 21.09 5.86
C ARG A 63 -8.58 20.38 6.33
N ALA A 64 -9.63 20.36 5.51
CA ALA A 64 -10.88 19.67 5.85
C ALA A 64 -10.66 18.17 6.16
N VAL A 65 -9.87 17.50 5.33
CA VAL A 65 -9.49 16.10 5.55
C VAL A 65 -8.68 15.94 6.85
N THR A 66 -7.72 16.82 7.10
CA THR A 66 -6.88 16.77 8.31
C THR A 66 -7.73 16.93 9.58
N TRP A 67 -8.70 17.85 9.59
CA TRP A 67 -9.63 18.00 10.71
C TRP A 67 -10.50 16.77 10.93
N GLY A 68 -10.95 16.12 9.85
CA GLY A 68 -11.69 14.86 9.93
C GLY A 68 -10.85 13.74 10.54
N VAL A 69 -9.61 13.56 10.04
CA VAL A 69 -8.67 12.55 10.56
C VAL A 69 -8.31 12.83 12.02
N LEU A 70 -8.07 14.10 12.38
CA LEU A 70 -7.71 14.48 13.73
C LEU A 70 -8.84 14.14 14.73
N LYS A 71 -10.09 14.46 14.39
CA LYS A 71 -11.25 14.11 15.22
C LYS A 71 -11.41 12.61 15.36
N ALA A 72 -11.24 11.85 14.27
CA ALA A 72 -11.31 10.40 14.32
C ALA A 72 -10.20 9.80 15.20
N ALA A 73 -8.96 10.27 15.04
CA ALA A 73 -7.82 9.83 15.85
C ALA A 73 -8.02 10.16 17.34
N LEU A 74 -8.53 11.35 17.65
CA LEU A 74 -8.82 11.77 19.02
C LEU A 74 -9.92 10.91 19.66
N LEU A 75 -10.96 10.55 18.92
CA LEU A 75 -12.02 9.65 19.39
C LEU A 75 -11.43 8.29 19.78
N VAL A 76 -10.63 7.70 18.89
CA VAL A 76 -9.99 6.40 19.15
C VAL A 76 -9.07 6.49 20.37
N ALA A 77 -8.23 7.53 20.45
CA ALA A 77 -7.34 7.75 21.59
C ALA A 77 -8.12 7.92 22.91
N SER A 78 -9.27 8.61 22.88
CA SER A 78 -10.13 8.79 24.04
C SER A 78 -10.72 7.48 24.55
N ILE A 79 -11.16 6.59 23.65
CA ILE A 79 -11.68 5.26 24.05
C ILE A 79 -10.60 4.45 24.75
N TYR A 80 -9.44 4.30 24.11
CA TYR A 80 -8.34 3.51 24.69
C TYR A 80 -7.79 4.16 25.96
N GLY A 81 -7.63 5.49 25.98
CA GLY A 81 -7.22 6.23 27.16
C GLY A 81 -8.20 6.06 28.32
N GLY A 82 -9.51 6.11 28.04
CA GLY A 82 -10.55 5.87 29.04
C GLY A 82 -10.51 4.46 29.62
N VAL A 83 -10.33 3.43 28.77
CA VAL A 83 -10.20 2.04 29.24
C VAL A 83 -8.95 1.87 30.12
N ILE A 84 -7.81 2.41 29.70
CA ILE A 84 -6.57 2.36 30.48
C ILE A 84 -6.74 3.09 31.81
N LEU A 85 -7.34 4.28 31.80
CA LEU A 85 -7.58 5.07 33.01
C LEU A 85 -8.53 4.35 33.98
N LEU A 86 -9.62 3.78 33.48
CA LEU A 86 -10.54 2.96 34.29
C LEU A 86 -9.84 1.72 34.86
N PHE A 87 -8.98 1.07 34.08
CA PHE A 87 -8.18 -0.06 34.55
C PHE A 87 -7.20 0.35 35.66
N LEU A 88 -6.51 1.48 35.51
CA LEU A 88 -5.62 2.01 36.54
C LEU A 88 -6.40 2.37 37.82
N LEU A 89 -7.56 3.04 37.70
CA LEU A 89 -8.43 3.32 38.84
C LEU A 89 -8.89 2.02 39.52
N PHE A 90 -9.25 1.00 38.74
CA PHE A 90 -9.64 -0.29 39.28
C PHE A 90 -8.49 -0.94 40.07
N CYS A 91 -7.28 -0.94 39.53
CA CYS A 91 -6.11 -1.43 40.25
C CYS A 91 -5.89 -0.67 41.57
N ASP A 92 -5.97 0.66 41.55
CA ASP A 92 -5.75 1.50 42.72
C ASP A 92 -6.81 1.31 43.81
N PHE A 93 -8.09 1.36 43.45
CA PHE A 93 -9.19 1.35 44.42
C PHE A 93 -9.67 -0.04 44.85
N VAL A 94 -9.51 -1.06 44.00
CA VAL A 94 -10.05 -2.40 44.24
C VAL A 94 -8.95 -3.41 44.53
N LEU A 95 -7.80 -3.29 43.87
CA LEU A 95 -6.77 -4.34 43.89
C LEU A 95 -5.61 -4.04 44.86
N PHE A 96 -5.29 -2.76 45.10
CA PHE A 96 -4.24 -2.33 46.04
C PHE A 96 -4.77 -1.77 47.37
N LYS A 97 -6.07 -1.87 47.61
CA LYS A 97 -6.70 -1.60 48.89
C LYS A 97 -6.71 -2.85 49.76
#